data_AF-A0A7S4DPC2-F1
#
_entry.id   AF-A0A7S4DPC2-F1
#
_cell.length_a   1.000
_cell.length_b   1.000
_cell.length_c   1.000
_cell.angle_alpha   90.00
_cell.angle_beta   90.00
_cell.angle_gamma   90.00
#
_symmetry.space_group_name_H-M   'P 1'
#
loop_
_entity.id
_entity.type
_entity.pdbx_description
1 polymer ?
#
loop_
_entity_poly.entity_id
_entity_poly.type
_entity_poly.pdbx_seq_one_letter_code
_entity_poly.pdbx_strand_id
1 'polypeptide(L)'
;MRRPSASDDTVMYRVFHDSVSILSTTVDSKESARQRRMIEDLKVECEAFAQRLIGEYLWYNEPFRLFVTDGSDDSDTAPLCWHLRGSTMFGDCLEDEWLIAWLLLQLTKRRKDLTVHVSDGDGQFLLIEAADALPEWLNPENADFRVYLRK
;
A
#
# COMPACT_ATOMS: atom_id res chain seq x y z
N MET A 1 -21.21 8.06 -13.13
CA MET A 1 -20.53 8.86 -12.08
C MET A 1 -19.04 8.59 -12.21
N ARG A 2 -18.23 9.59 -12.59
CA ARG A 2 -16.75 9.47 -12.59
C ARG A 2 -16.29 9.55 -11.13
N ARG A 3 -15.36 8.66 -10.73
CA ARG A 3 -14.73 8.68 -9.40
C ARG A 3 -14.13 10.07 -9.13
N PRO A 4 -14.04 10.54 -7.87
CA PRO A 4 -12.97 11.48 -7.55
C PRO A 4 -11.67 10.72 -7.83
N SER A 5 -10.98 11.07 -8.92
CA SER A 5 -9.64 10.58 -9.16
C SER A 5 -8.81 10.94 -7.93
N ALA A 6 -7.95 10.02 -7.46
CA ALA A 6 -6.82 10.45 -6.66
C ALA A 6 -6.19 11.64 -7.42
N SER A 7 -5.88 12.73 -6.73
CA SER A 7 -5.13 13.79 -7.41
C SER A 7 -3.84 13.17 -7.93
N ASP A 8 -3.40 13.61 -9.12
CA ASP A 8 -2.18 13.09 -9.75
C ASP A 8 -0.98 13.14 -8.77
N ASP A 9 -1.04 14.07 -7.81
CA ASP A 9 -0.02 14.33 -6.79
C ASP A 9 -0.14 13.47 -5.51
N THR A 10 -0.77 12.29 -5.57
CA THR A 10 -0.96 11.41 -4.41
C THR A 10 -0.43 10.00 -4.65
N VAL A 11 0.45 9.54 -3.76
CA VAL A 11 0.87 8.14 -3.70
C VAL A 11 0.00 7.36 -2.71
N MET A 12 -0.56 6.25 -3.18
CA MET A 12 -1.41 5.33 -2.44
C MET A 12 -0.69 4.01 -2.24
N TYR A 13 -0.80 3.44 -1.05
CA TYR A 13 -0.12 2.19 -0.72
C TYR A 13 -0.99 1.30 0.15
N ARG A 14 -0.81 -0.02 -0.02
CA ARG A 14 -1.51 -1.06 0.72
C ARG A 14 -0.52 -2.12 1.15
N VAL A 15 -0.53 -2.50 2.42
CA VAL A 15 0.32 -3.52 3.02
C VAL A 15 -0.57 -4.68 3.47
N PHE A 16 -0.39 -5.82 2.83
CA PHE A 16 -1.07 -7.08 3.11
C PHE A 16 -0.16 -8.01 3.90
N HIS A 17 -0.76 -8.81 4.78
CA HIS A 17 -0.07 -9.82 5.56
C HIS A 17 -0.57 -11.21 5.16
N ASP A 18 0.34 -12.16 4.91
CA ASP A 18 0.01 -13.49 4.36
C ASP A 18 -0.99 -14.29 5.19
N SER A 19 -1.05 -14.05 6.50
CA SER A 19 -1.99 -14.73 7.41
C SER A 19 -3.41 -14.17 7.41
N VAL A 20 -3.70 -13.09 6.68
CA VAL A 20 -5.07 -12.57 6.56
C VAL A 20 -5.81 -13.30 5.45
N SER A 21 -7.00 -13.78 5.76
CA SER A 21 -7.88 -14.42 4.77
C SER A 21 -8.47 -13.39 3.80
N ILE A 22 -8.27 -13.63 2.50
CA ILE A 22 -8.70 -12.77 1.37
C ILE A 22 -10.22 -12.91 1.08
N LEU A 23 -10.92 -13.79 1.81
CA LEU A 23 -12.33 -14.08 1.68
C LEU A 23 -12.95 -14.19 3.08
N SER A 24 -13.25 -13.05 3.69
CA SER A 24 -14.03 -12.99 4.93
C SER A 24 -15.33 -12.21 4.69
N THR A 25 -16.24 -12.80 3.92
CA THR A 25 -17.68 -12.61 4.17
C THR A 25 -18.13 -13.35 5.45
N THR A 26 -17.19 -13.89 6.24
CA THR A 26 -17.53 -14.62 7.46
C THR A 26 -18.11 -13.66 8.49
N VAL A 27 -19.39 -13.86 8.75
CA VAL A 27 -20.23 -13.27 9.81
C VAL A 27 -19.68 -13.57 11.23
N ASP A 28 -18.49 -14.15 11.35
CA ASP A 28 -17.86 -14.47 12.64
C ASP A 28 -17.11 -13.26 13.19
N SER A 29 -17.78 -12.56 14.11
CA SER A 29 -17.25 -11.39 14.81
C SER A 29 -15.94 -11.65 15.55
N LYS A 30 -15.64 -12.91 15.93
CA LYS A 30 -14.41 -13.25 16.63
C LYS A 30 -13.19 -13.25 15.72
N GLU A 31 -13.32 -13.82 14.51
CA GLU A 31 -12.21 -13.86 13.55
C GLU A 31 -11.91 -12.45 13.02
N SER A 32 -12.94 -11.66 12.70
CA SER A 32 -12.75 -10.26 12.31
C SER A 32 -12.07 -9.43 13.40
N ALA A 33 -12.44 -9.61 14.67
CA ALA A 33 -11.77 -8.93 15.78
C ALA A 33 -10.30 -9.36 15.95
N ARG A 34 -10.02 -10.66 15.73
CA ARG A 34 -8.65 -11.19 15.78
C ARG A 34 -7.78 -10.62 14.65
N GLN A 35 -8.29 -10.62 13.42
CA GLN A 35 -7.59 -10.09 12.25
C GLN A 35 -7.35 -8.58 12.39
N ARG A 36 -8.37 -7.81 12.81
CA ARG A 36 -8.22 -6.39 13.11
C ARG A 36 -7.10 -6.12 14.11
N ARG A 37 -7.10 -6.82 15.25
CA ARG A 37 -6.06 -6.66 16.28
C ARG A 37 -4.66 -6.96 15.73
N MET A 38 -4.53 -8.04 14.95
CA MET A 38 -3.26 -8.41 14.32
C MET A 38 -2.76 -7.31 13.39
N ILE A 39 -3.65 -6.69 12.61
CA ILE A 39 -3.29 -5.60 11.70
C ILE A 39 -3.01 -4.30 12.46
N GLU A 40 -3.70 -4.03 13.56
CA GLU A 40 -3.38 -2.91 14.47
C GLU A 40 -1.97 -3.07 15.08
N ASP A 41 -1.60 -4.27 15.53
CA ASP A 41 -0.25 -4.56 16.03
C ASP A 41 0.80 -4.40 14.92
N LEU A 42 0.50 -4.88 13.71
CA LEU A 42 1.36 -4.72 12.54
C LEU A 42 1.54 -3.25 12.16
N LYS A 43 0.49 -2.43 12.24
CA LYS A 43 0.55 -0.98 11.99
C LYS A 43 1.60 -0.34 12.88
N VAL A 44 1.52 -0.58 14.19
CA VAL A 44 2.42 0.02 15.17
C VAL A 44 3.87 -0.39 14.89
N GLU A 45 4.11 -1.67 14.57
CA GLU A 45 5.45 -2.14 14.21
C GLU A 45 5.98 -1.46 12.93
N CYS A 46 5.18 -1.45 11.86
CA CYS A 46 5.54 -0.86 10.58
C CYS A 46 5.84 0.64 10.70
N GLU A 47 4.99 1.40 11.40
CA GLU A 47 5.20 2.83 11.64
C GLU A 47 6.44 3.09 12.50
N ALA A 48 6.65 2.31 13.57
CA ALA A 48 7.86 2.44 14.39
C ALA A 48 9.14 2.12 13.62
N PHE A 49 9.09 1.17 12.68
CA PHE A 49 10.22 0.87 11.80
C PHE A 49 10.42 1.98 10.76
N ALA A 50 9.36 2.43 10.09
CA ALA A 50 9.41 3.52 9.12
C ALA A 50 9.96 4.80 9.76
N GLN A 51 9.50 5.18 10.96
CA GLN A 51 9.96 6.37 11.67
C GLN A 51 11.47 6.37 11.96
N ARG A 52 12.05 5.19 12.25
CA ARG A 52 13.52 5.07 12.44
C ARG A 52 14.30 5.34 11.16
N LEU A 53 13.73 5.00 10.00
CA LEU A 53 14.34 5.23 8.69
C LEU A 53 14.13 6.66 8.19
N ILE A 54 12.94 7.22 8.44
CA ILE A 54 12.58 8.61 8.10
C ILE A 54 13.47 9.60 8.86
N GLY A 55 13.73 9.35 10.15
CA GLY A 55 14.54 10.25 10.97
C GLY A 55 13.91 11.65 11.05
N GLU A 56 14.67 12.66 10.64
CA GLU A 56 14.28 14.09 10.63
C GLU A 56 13.87 14.59 9.24
N TYR A 57 13.50 13.68 8.32
CA TYR A 57 13.04 14.04 6.99
C TYR A 57 11.87 15.02 7.02
N LEU A 58 11.93 16.05 6.18
CA LEU A 58 10.93 17.10 6.07
C LEU A 58 10.00 16.80 4.90
N TRP A 59 8.77 16.41 5.23
CA TRP A 59 7.70 16.16 4.25
C TRP A 59 7.22 17.47 3.63
N TYR A 60 6.89 17.43 2.35
CA TYR A 60 6.38 18.60 1.63
C TYR A 60 4.97 18.95 2.10
N ASN A 61 4.06 17.98 2.11
CA ASN A 61 2.64 18.21 2.43
C ASN A 61 2.14 17.26 3.51
N GLU A 62 2.11 15.95 3.23
CA GLU A 62 1.65 14.95 4.19
C GLU A 62 2.74 13.93 4.51
N PRO A 63 2.88 13.49 5.79
CA PRO A 63 3.83 12.44 6.13
C PRO A 63 3.30 11.05 5.80
N PHE A 64 4.21 10.07 5.73
CA PHE A 64 3.86 8.66 5.69
C PHE A 64 2.96 8.25 6.88
N ARG A 65 1.82 7.60 6.61
CA ARG A 65 0.85 7.14 7.62
C ARG A 65 0.15 5.86 7.18
N LEU A 66 -0.17 5.00 8.15
CA LEU A 66 -0.90 3.76 7.89
C LEU A 66 -2.30 3.78 8.54
N PHE A 67 -3.27 3.38 7.74
CA PHE A 67 -4.69 3.08 7.92
C PHE A 67 -4.96 1.63 8.28
N VAL A 68 -5.72 1.25 9.32
CA VAL A 68 -6.29 -0.11 9.37
C VAL A 68 -7.63 -0.09 8.64
N THR A 69 -7.84 -1.02 7.71
CA THR A 69 -9.09 -1.18 6.96
C THR A 69 -9.41 -2.65 6.73
N ASP A 70 -10.69 -2.98 6.55
CA ASP A 70 -11.19 -4.31 6.16
C ASP A 70 -11.41 -4.44 4.64
N GLY A 71 -11.07 -3.40 3.87
CA GLY A 71 -11.26 -3.34 2.42
C GLY A 71 -12.69 -2.99 1.99
N SER A 72 -13.63 -2.78 2.91
CA SER A 72 -15.02 -2.44 2.57
C SER A 72 -15.19 -1.10 1.86
N ASP A 73 -14.31 -0.15 2.16
CA ASP A 73 -14.27 1.19 1.56
C ASP A 73 -13.40 1.28 0.29
N ASP A 74 -12.67 0.22 -0.05
CA ASP A 74 -11.86 0.20 -1.27
C ASP A 74 -12.72 -0.21 -2.48
N SER A 75 -12.47 0.43 -3.62
CA SER A 75 -13.21 0.16 -4.84
C SER A 75 -13.08 -1.31 -5.30
N ASP A 76 -14.06 -1.80 -6.06
CA ASP A 76 -14.27 -3.18 -6.60
C ASP A 76 -13.03 -4.02 -7.04
N THR A 77 -11.85 -3.41 -7.19
CA THR A 77 -10.61 -4.07 -7.60
C THR A 77 -9.71 -4.52 -6.45
N ALA A 78 -9.87 -3.99 -5.23
CA ALA A 78 -9.05 -4.38 -4.08
C ALA A 78 -9.62 -5.64 -3.38
N PRO A 79 -8.78 -6.50 -2.79
CA PRO A 79 -9.27 -7.63 -2.01
C PRO A 79 -10.01 -7.17 -0.74
N LEU A 80 -11.17 -7.78 -0.47
CA LEU A 80 -11.96 -7.59 0.75
C LEU A 80 -11.33 -8.34 1.93
N CYS A 81 -10.31 -7.74 2.54
CA CYS A 81 -9.60 -8.31 3.69
C CYS A 81 -9.01 -7.24 4.62
N TRP A 82 -8.72 -7.62 5.87
CA TRP A 82 -7.99 -6.74 6.79
C TRP A 82 -6.57 -6.45 6.30
N HIS A 83 -6.24 -5.17 6.12
CA HIS A 83 -4.92 -4.76 5.65
C HIS A 83 -4.60 -3.35 6.12
N LEU A 84 -3.35 -2.92 5.89
CA LEU A 84 -2.97 -1.53 6.09
C LEU A 84 -3.07 -0.76 4.78
N ARG A 85 -3.62 0.44 4.82
CA ARG A 85 -3.68 1.35 3.66
C ARG A 85 -3.10 2.70 4.03
N GLY A 86 -2.38 3.36 3.15
CA GLY A 86 -2.03 4.75 3.32
C GLY A 86 -2.15 5.52 2.02
N SER A 87 -2.14 6.84 2.18
CA SER A 87 -2.21 7.80 1.10
C SER A 87 -1.40 8.99 1.57
N THR A 88 -0.53 9.50 0.70
CA THR A 88 0.28 10.67 0.98
C THR A 88 0.25 11.57 -0.23
N MET A 89 -0.26 12.78 -0.04
CA MET A 89 -0.17 13.83 -1.05
C MET A 89 1.27 14.36 -1.07
N PHE A 90 1.99 14.12 -2.16
CA PHE A 90 3.38 14.56 -2.33
C PHE A 90 3.48 15.90 -3.05
N GLY A 91 2.41 16.35 -3.73
CA GLY A 91 2.42 17.61 -4.46
C GLY A 91 3.44 17.56 -5.60
N ASP A 92 4.35 18.52 -5.64
CA ASP A 92 5.45 18.55 -6.62
C ASP A 92 6.72 17.84 -6.13
N CYS A 93 6.71 17.26 -4.92
CA CYS A 93 7.90 16.67 -4.31
C CYS A 93 8.01 15.18 -4.63
N LEU A 94 8.63 14.85 -5.76
CA LEU A 94 8.89 13.46 -6.16
C LEU A 94 9.77 12.72 -5.13
N GLU A 95 10.59 13.43 -4.36
CA GLU A 95 11.37 12.82 -3.29
C GLU A 95 10.49 12.18 -2.20
N ASP A 96 9.33 12.77 -1.87
CA ASP A 96 8.38 12.20 -0.91
C ASP A 96 7.79 10.89 -1.46
N GLU A 97 7.44 10.86 -2.75
CA GLU A 97 6.91 9.68 -3.44
C GLU A 97 7.94 8.53 -3.42
N TRP A 98 9.17 8.81 -3.85
CA TRP A 98 10.23 7.80 -3.90
C TRP A 98 10.68 7.36 -2.50
N LEU A 99 10.66 8.26 -1.52
CA LEU A 99 10.90 7.89 -0.12
C LEU A 99 9.85 6.89 0.36
N ILE A 100 8.58 7.09 0.04
CA ILE A 100 7.49 6.16 0.40
C ILE A 100 7.72 4.80 -0.28
N ALA A 101 7.98 4.77 -1.59
CA ALA A 101 8.28 3.54 -2.31
C ALA A 101 9.46 2.78 -1.66
N TRP A 102 10.51 3.49 -1.30
CA TRP A 102 11.67 2.93 -0.62
C TRP A 102 11.32 2.41 0.79
N LEU A 103 10.57 3.15 1.61
CA LEU A 103 10.14 2.73 2.95
C LEU A 103 9.34 1.43 2.90
N LEU A 104 8.39 1.35 1.97
CA LEU A 104 7.58 0.15 1.72
C LEU A 104 8.44 -1.05 1.31
N LEU A 105 9.45 -0.82 0.46
CA LEU A 105 10.43 -1.86 0.12
C LEU A 105 11.29 -2.27 1.33
N GLN A 106 11.61 -1.36 2.26
CA GLN A 106 12.32 -1.73 3.50
C GLN A 106 11.42 -2.55 4.44
N LEU A 107 10.12 -2.28 4.49
CA LEU A 107 9.16 -3.09 5.27
C LEU A 107 9.15 -4.53 4.77
N THR A 108 9.05 -4.76 3.46
CA THR A 108 9.07 -6.12 2.87
C THR A 108 10.44 -6.82 3.02
N LYS A 109 11.54 -6.06 3.13
CA LYS A 109 12.86 -6.61 3.50
C LYS A 109 12.90 -7.07 4.95
N ARG A 110 12.29 -6.31 5.86
CA ARG A 110 12.25 -6.59 7.30
C ARG A 110 11.30 -7.75 7.64
N ARG A 111 10.22 -7.88 6.88
CA ARG A 111 9.14 -8.85 7.08
C ARG A 111 8.75 -9.53 5.76
N LYS A 112 9.00 -10.83 5.69
CA LYS A 112 8.83 -11.69 4.50
C LYS A 112 7.39 -12.13 4.24
N ASP A 113 6.54 -11.93 5.23
CA ASP A 113 5.10 -12.17 5.23
C ASP A 113 4.30 -10.95 4.77
N LEU A 114 4.98 -9.87 4.34
CA LEU A 114 4.34 -8.68 3.79
C LEU A 114 4.37 -8.68 2.26
N THR A 115 3.22 -8.34 1.70
CA THR A 115 3.06 -8.02 0.29
C THR A 115 2.53 -6.60 0.19
N VAL A 116 3.20 -5.75 -0.58
CA VAL A 116 2.82 -4.33 -0.68
C VAL A 116 2.42 -3.99 -2.10
N HIS A 117 1.32 -3.27 -2.24
CA HIS A 117 0.91 -2.63 -3.49
C HIS A 117 1.11 -1.12 -3.34
N VAL A 118 1.65 -0.46 -4.36
CA VAL A 118 1.87 0.99 -4.36
C VAL A 118 1.55 1.55 -5.75
N SER A 119 0.86 2.67 -5.80
CA SER A 119 0.35 3.30 -7.02
C SER A 119 0.17 4.79 -6.80
N ASP A 120 0.33 5.60 -7.83
CA ASP A 120 0.08 7.05 -7.82
C ASP A 120 -1.20 7.39 -8.63
N GLY A 121 -1.42 8.66 -8.97
CA GLY A 121 -2.55 9.07 -9.80
C GLY A 121 -2.46 8.58 -11.25
N ASP A 122 -1.25 8.32 -11.76
CA ASP A 122 -0.99 7.78 -13.10
C ASP A 122 -1.06 6.24 -13.16
N GLY A 123 -1.12 5.57 -12.00
CA GLY A 123 -1.32 4.13 -11.87
C GLY A 123 -0.11 3.44 -11.25
N GLN A 124 0.60 2.61 -12.03
CA GLN A 124 1.70 1.77 -11.53
C GLN A 124 3.05 2.36 -11.92
N PHE A 125 3.45 3.49 -11.30
CA PHE A 125 4.69 4.21 -11.64
C PHE A 125 5.96 3.35 -11.56
N LEU A 126 6.00 2.34 -10.68
CA LEU A 126 7.13 1.41 -10.57
C LEU A 126 7.38 0.58 -11.84
N LEU A 127 6.40 0.46 -12.73
CA LEU A 127 6.55 -0.28 -13.99
C LEU A 127 7.52 0.40 -14.96
N ILE A 128 7.74 1.72 -14.81
CA ILE A 128 8.71 2.46 -15.64
C ILE A 128 10.12 1.89 -15.42
N GLU A 129 10.48 1.63 -14.17
CA GLU A 129 11.80 1.08 -13.79
C GLU A 129 11.95 -0.41 -14.17
N ALA A 130 10.83 -1.11 -14.34
CA ALA A 130 10.79 -2.53 -14.70
C ALA A 130 10.47 -2.78 -16.18
N ALA A 131 10.43 -1.72 -17.01
CA ALA A 131 9.91 -1.77 -18.39
C ALA A 131 10.51 -2.91 -19.23
N ASP A 132 11.83 -3.11 -19.13
CA ASP A 132 12.56 -4.14 -19.89
C ASP A 132 12.29 -5.58 -19.44
N ALA A 133 11.68 -5.75 -18.26
CA ALA A 133 11.35 -7.05 -17.67
C ALA A 133 9.84 -7.33 -17.66
N LEU A 134 9.02 -6.44 -18.24
CA LEU A 134 7.57 -6.62 -18.25
C LEU A 134 7.17 -7.73 -19.23
N PRO A 135 6.19 -8.58 -18.86
CA PRO A 135 5.66 -9.53 -19.81
C PRO A 135 4.82 -8.81 -20.87
N GLU A 136 4.84 -9.30 -22.11
CA GLU A 136 4.16 -8.67 -23.27
C GLU A 136 2.64 -8.48 -23.10
N TRP A 137 2.00 -9.23 -22.20
CA TRP A 137 0.57 -9.10 -21.93
C TRP A 137 0.21 -7.93 -21.00
N LEU A 138 1.19 -7.38 -20.26
CA LEU A 138 0.96 -6.31 -19.29
C LEU A 138 0.95 -4.96 -20.01
N ASN A 139 -0.09 -4.18 -19.77
CA ASN A 139 -0.24 -2.84 -20.31
C ASN A 139 -0.88 -1.92 -19.24
N PRO A 140 -0.83 -0.59 -19.42
CA PRO A 140 -1.37 0.35 -18.43
C PRO A 140 -2.84 0.09 -18.06
N GLU A 141 -3.65 -0.40 -19.00
CA GLU A 141 -5.08 -0.65 -18.80
C GLU A 141 -5.37 -1.89 -17.92
N ASN A 142 -4.40 -2.81 -17.80
CA ASN A 142 -4.57 -4.07 -17.07
C ASN A 142 -3.61 -4.25 -15.89
N ALA A 143 -2.75 -3.25 -15.62
CA ALA A 143 -1.70 -3.32 -14.60
C ALA A 143 -2.20 -3.15 -13.15
N ASP A 144 -3.41 -2.61 -12.97
CA ASP A 144 -4.02 -2.42 -11.67
C ASP A 144 -4.04 -3.71 -10.84
N PHE A 145 -3.53 -3.62 -9.60
CA PHE A 145 -3.43 -4.75 -8.67
C PHE A 145 -2.69 -5.96 -9.24
N ARG A 146 -1.70 -5.76 -10.12
CA ARG A 146 -0.82 -6.82 -10.62
C ARG A 146 0.65 -6.65 -10.24
N VAL A 147 0.98 -5.50 -9.66
CA VAL A 147 2.35 -5.14 -9.29
C VAL A 147 2.44 -5.10 -7.77
N TYR A 148 3.40 -5.84 -7.22
CA TYR A 148 3.59 -5.95 -5.79
C TYR A 148 5.06 -5.93 -5.43
N LEU A 149 5.40 -5.22 -4.36
CA LEU A 149 6.68 -5.31 -3.69
C LEU A 149 6.65 -6.48 -2.71
N ARG A 150 7.60 -7.41 -2.87
CA ARG A 150 7.82 -8.55 -1.98
C ARG A 150 9.28 -8.99 -2.07
N LYS A 151 9.86 -9.51 -0.99
CA LYS A 151 11.22 -10.05 -0.95
C LYS A 151 11.28 -11.36 -0.18
#